data_AF-A0A227J6R1-F1
#
_entry.id   AF-A0A227J6R1-F1
#
_cell.length_a   1.000
_cell.length_b   1.000
_cell.length_c   1.000
_cell.angle_alpha   90.00
_cell.angle_beta   90.00
_cell.angle_gamma   90.00
#
_symmetry.space_group_name_H-M   'P 1'
#
loop_
_entity.id
_entity.type
_entity.pdbx_description
1 polymer ?
#
loop_
_entity_poly.entity_id
_entity_poly.type
_entity_poly.pdbx_seq_one_letter_code
_entity_poly.pdbx_strand_id
1 'polypeptide(L)'
;AAEALMNKGIIPLNLRLEKEGVKNHVSLSKLLVPAIPLEVIILFSRQLFSLTKAGVPLLRSMRGLLQNCENKQLKEALEDVVSELSNGRGLSSAMQPHNKVFSPLFVSMINVGENTG
;
A
#
# COMPACT_ATOMS: atom_id res chain seq x y z
N ALA A 1 -0.64 -3.84 33.10
CA ALA A 1 -1.97 -3.59 32.46
C ALA A 1 -3.05 -4.53 33.00
N ALA A 2 -2.87 -5.86 32.93
CA ALA A 2 -3.83 -6.83 33.49
C ALA A 2 -4.09 -6.63 35.00
N GLU A 3 -3.03 -6.37 35.78
CA GLU A 3 -3.11 -6.12 37.22
C GLU A 3 -3.92 -4.85 37.58
N ALA A 4 -3.86 -3.82 36.75
CA ALA A 4 -4.64 -2.59 36.91
C ALA A 4 -6.14 -2.80 36.63
N LEU A 5 -6.50 -3.80 35.83
CA LEU A 5 -7.89 -4.21 35.57
C LEU A 5 -8.43 -5.05 36.73
N MET A 6 -7.59 -5.91 37.32
CA MET A 6 -7.93 -6.68 38.50
C MET A 6 -8.21 -5.79 39.72
N ASN A 7 -7.41 -4.74 39.93
CA ASN A 7 -7.68 -3.72 40.97
C ASN A 7 -8.99 -2.94 40.76
N LYS A 8 -9.57 -2.98 39.55
CA LYS A 8 -10.87 -2.38 39.23
C LYS A 8 -12.02 -3.40 39.25
N GLY A 9 -11.78 -4.62 39.75
CA GLY A 9 -12.79 -5.68 39.83
C GLY A 9 -13.13 -6.32 38.47
N ILE A 10 -12.32 -6.10 37.44
CA ILE A 10 -12.51 -6.67 36.10
C ILE A 10 -11.64 -7.91 35.99
N ILE A 11 -12.26 -9.07 35.72
CA ILE A 11 -11.56 -10.34 35.51
C ILE A 11 -11.40 -10.55 33.99
N PRO A 12 -10.18 -10.50 33.44
CA PRO A 12 -9.95 -10.73 32.03
C PRO A 12 -10.18 -12.22 31.69
N LEU A 13 -11.15 -12.49 30.82
CA LEU A 13 -11.50 -13.85 30.38
C LEU A 13 -10.57 -14.40 29.28
N ASN A 14 -9.84 -13.53 28.58
CA ASN A 14 -8.87 -13.92 27.56
C ASN A 14 -7.69 -12.94 27.55
N LEU A 15 -6.50 -13.44 27.89
CA LEU A 15 -5.24 -12.70 27.79
C LEU A 15 -4.50 -13.21 26.56
N ARG A 16 -4.64 -12.50 25.44
CA ARG A 16 -3.83 -12.74 24.25
C ARG A 16 -2.56 -11.91 24.39
N LEU A 17 -1.45 -12.56 24.74
CA LEU A 17 -0.14 -11.94 24.65
C LEU A 17 0.15 -11.71 23.16
N GLU A 18 -0.08 -10.49 22.68
CA GLU A 18 0.64 -10.06 21.49
C GLU A 18 2.12 -10.09 21.88
N LYS A 19 2.87 -10.99 21.25
CA LYS A 19 4.32 -10.85 21.24
C LYS A 19 4.59 -9.49 20.62
N GLU A 20 4.94 -8.51 21.44
CA GLU A 20 5.68 -7.34 20.99
C GLU A 20 7.01 -7.85 20.41
N GLY A 21 6.94 -8.33 19.17
CA GLY A 21 8.09 -8.66 18.37
C GLY A 21 8.82 -7.36 18.09
N VAL A 22 9.86 -7.11 18.89
CA VAL A 22 11.09 -6.39 18.55
C VAL A 22 10.99 -5.67 17.19
N LYS A 23 10.68 -4.37 17.24
CA LYS A 23 10.51 -3.51 16.04
C LYS A 23 11.78 -3.33 15.18
N ASN A 24 12.90 -3.98 15.49
CA ASN A 24 14.18 -3.81 14.80
C ASN A 24 14.87 -5.12 14.42
N HIS A 25 14.14 -6.11 13.90
CA HIS A 25 14.80 -7.08 13.02
C HIS A 25 14.69 -6.54 11.60
N VAL A 26 15.74 -5.87 11.11
CA VAL A 26 15.91 -5.65 9.68
C VAL A 26 16.07 -7.04 9.07
N SER A 27 14.97 -7.64 8.67
CA SER A 27 14.98 -8.94 8.02
C SER A 27 15.78 -8.80 6.74
N LEU A 28 17.00 -9.35 6.73
CA LEU A 28 17.91 -9.40 5.57
C LEU A 28 17.20 -9.98 4.31
N SER A 29 16.14 -10.76 4.51
CA SER A 29 15.24 -11.24 3.46
C SER A 29 14.50 -10.14 2.69
N LYS A 30 14.22 -8.97 3.30
CA LYS A 30 13.62 -7.82 2.60
C LYS A 30 14.57 -7.20 1.57
N LEU A 31 15.89 -7.36 1.73
CA LEU A 31 16.89 -6.84 0.80
C LEU A 31 16.95 -7.67 -0.50
N LEU A 32 16.60 -8.95 -0.43
CA LEU A 32 16.60 -9.90 -1.55
C LEU A 32 15.26 -9.98 -2.29
N VAL A 33 14.32 -9.07 -2.00
CA VAL A 33 13.02 -9.06 -2.67
C VAL A 33 13.19 -8.65 -4.14
N PRO A 34 12.81 -9.51 -5.11
CA PRO A 34 12.91 -9.20 -6.52
C PRO A 34 11.92 -8.10 -6.91
N ALA A 35 12.20 -7.44 -8.04
CA ALA A 35 11.26 -6.51 -8.64
C ALA A 35 9.98 -7.25 -9.05
N ILE A 36 8.87 -6.53 -9.06
CA ILE A 36 7.58 -7.08 -9.46
C ILE A 36 7.60 -7.56 -10.93
N PRO A 37 6.92 -8.67 -11.28
CA PRO A 37 6.79 -9.09 -12.67
C PRO A 37 6.09 -8.04 -13.53
N LEU A 38 6.57 -7.86 -14.77
CA LEU A 38 6.06 -6.83 -15.69
C LEU A 38 4.57 -7.00 -16.00
N GLU A 39 4.11 -8.25 -16.13
CA GLU A 39 2.71 -8.60 -16.42
C GLU A 39 1.74 -8.02 -15.38
N VAL A 40 2.15 -7.98 -14.11
CA VAL A 40 1.33 -7.43 -13.02
C VAL A 40 1.16 -5.93 -13.17
N ILE A 41 2.23 -5.20 -13.52
CA ILE A 41 2.18 -3.74 -13.75
C ILE A 41 1.38 -3.41 -15.01
N ILE A 42 1.50 -4.22 -16.07
CA ILE A 42 0.70 -4.07 -17.29
C ILE A 42 -0.79 -4.22 -16.96
N LEU A 43 -1.17 -5.26 -16.21
CA LEU A 43 -2.56 -5.51 -15.84
C LEU A 43 -3.11 -4.37 -14.97
N PHE A 44 -2.38 -3.97 -13.93
CA PHE A 44 -2.71 -2.83 -13.07
C PHE A 44 -2.97 -1.57 -13.89
N SER A 45 -2.06 -1.24 -14.82
CA SER A 45 -2.15 -0.04 -15.64
C SER A 45 -3.38 -0.06 -16.56
N ARG A 46 -3.71 -1.21 -17.15
CA ARG A 46 -4.91 -1.37 -17.99
C ARG A 46 -6.19 -1.22 -17.18
N GLN A 47 -6.24 -1.79 -15.98
CA GLN A 47 -7.41 -1.68 -15.11
C GLN A 47 -7.61 -0.25 -14.62
N LEU A 48 -6.53 0.43 -14.20
CA LEU A 48 -6.56 1.84 -13.81
C LEU A 48 -7.03 2.71 -14.97
N PHE A 49 -6.47 2.52 -16.18
CA PHE A 49 -6.89 3.23 -17.39
C PHE A 49 -8.37 3.03 -17.68
N SER A 50 -8.88 1.81 -17.55
CA SER A 50 -10.29 1.50 -17.82
C SER A 50 -11.21 2.27 -16.86
N LEU A 51 -10.85 2.31 -15.58
CA LEU A 51 -11.60 3.03 -14.55
C LEU A 51 -11.53 4.55 -14.72
N THR A 52 -10.34 5.11 -14.97
CA THR A 52 -10.19 6.56 -15.17
C THR A 52 -10.86 7.02 -16.46
N LYS A 53 -10.77 6.23 -17.54
CA LYS A 53 -11.48 6.47 -18.81
C LYS A 53 -13.00 6.44 -18.63
N ALA A 54 -13.51 5.61 -17.74
CA ALA A 54 -14.92 5.57 -17.37
C ALA A 54 -15.36 6.74 -16.44
N GLY A 55 -14.45 7.67 -16.11
CA GLY A 55 -14.72 8.80 -15.23
C GLY A 55 -14.80 8.44 -13.75
N VAL A 56 -14.32 7.24 -13.36
CA VAL A 56 -14.28 6.85 -11.95
C VAL A 56 -13.19 7.68 -11.24
N PRO A 57 -13.51 8.36 -10.12
CA PRO A 57 -12.53 9.17 -9.39
C PRO A 57 -11.28 8.36 -9.02
N LEU A 58 -10.08 8.93 -9.23
CA LEU A 58 -8.80 8.24 -9.04
C LEU A 58 -8.70 7.48 -7.72
N LEU A 59 -9.02 8.13 -6.60
CA LEU A 59 -8.96 7.50 -5.27
C LEU A 59 -9.91 6.29 -5.15
N ARG A 60 -11.10 6.36 -5.77
CA ARG A 60 -12.03 5.23 -5.81
C ARG A 60 -11.49 4.11 -6.69
N SER A 61 -10.93 4.45 -7.84
CA SER A 61 -10.29 3.48 -8.75
C SER A 61 -9.15 2.73 -8.04
N MET A 62 -8.25 3.47 -7.37
CA MET A 62 -7.12 2.89 -6.64
C MET A 62 -7.58 1.97 -5.50
N ARG A 63 -8.62 2.34 -4.74
CA ARG A 63 -9.22 1.45 -3.72
C ARG A 63 -9.81 0.19 -4.32
N GLY A 64 -10.49 0.29 -5.46
CA GLY A 64 -11.03 -0.87 -6.17
C GLY A 64 -9.93 -1.82 -6.66
N LEU A 65 -8.84 -1.28 -7.21
CA LEU A 65 -7.67 -2.07 -7.63
C LEU A 65 -6.99 -2.75 -6.45
N LEU A 66 -6.83 -2.04 -5.32
CA LEU A 66 -6.28 -2.58 -4.10
C LEU A 66 -7.07 -3.79 -3.58
N GLN A 67 -8.41 -3.69 -3.56
CA GLN A 67 -9.28 -4.77 -3.09
C GLN A 67 -9.17 -6.05 -3.93
N ASN A 68 -8.91 -5.92 -5.23
CA ASN A 68 -8.80 -7.02 -6.18
C ASN A 68 -7.34 -7.38 -6.51
N CYS A 69 -6.37 -6.85 -5.76
CA CYS A 69 -4.96 -7.10 -6.01
C CYS A 69 -4.51 -8.43 -5.42
N GLU A 70 -4.16 -9.39 -6.27
CA GLU A 70 -3.64 -10.70 -5.84
C GLU A 70 -2.14 -10.66 -5.54
N ASN A 71 -1.38 -9.79 -6.21
CA ASN A 71 0.05 -9.67 -6.00
C ASN A 71 0.35 -8.94 -4.68
N LYS A 72 0.97 -9.64 -3.74
CA LYS A 72 1.27 -9.10 -2.40
C LYS A 72 2.13 -7.83 -2.43
N GLN A 73 3.16 -7.77 -3.28
CA GLN A 73 4.06 -6.61 -3.34
C GLN A 73 3.34 -5.37 -3.86
N LEU A 74 2.52 -5.53 -4.91
CA LEU A 74 1.69 -4.44 -5.43
C LEU A 74 0.64 -4.04 -4.41
N LYS A 75 0.01 -4.99 -3.72
CA LYS A 75 -1.00 -4.70 -2.70
C LYS A 75 -0.45 -3.82 -1.59
N GLU A 76 0.70 -4.19 -1.01
CA GLU A 76 1.37 -3.41 0.03
C GLU A 76 1.72 -1.98 -0.46
N ALA A 77 2.20 -1.84 -1.71
CA ALA A 77 2.46 -0.53 -2.29
C ALA A 77 1.16 0.28 -2.51
N LEU A 78 0.07 -0.35 -2.97
CA LEU A 78 -1.20 0.31 -3.20
C LEU A 78 -1.89 0.74 -1.89
N GLU A 79 -1.71 0.01 -0.80
CA GLU A 79 -2.22 0.40 0.53
C GLU A 79 -1.64 1.75 0.95
N ASP A 80 -0.32 1.91 0.84
CA ASP A 80 0.38 3.16 1.15
C ASP A 80 0.01 4.28 0.16
N VAL A 81 0.01 3.99 -1.14
CA VAL A 81 -0.37 4.97 -2.16
C VAL A 81 -1.80 5.49 -1.95
N VAL A 82 -2.75 4.61 -1.62
CA VAL A 82 -4.14 5.00 -1.32
C VAL A 82 -4.22 5.86 -0.06
N SER A 83 -3.43 5.54 0.96
CA SER A 83 -3.30 6.35 2.18
C SER A 83 -2.84 7.76 1.84
N GLU A 84 -1.73 7.89 1.10
CA GLU A 84 -1.13 9.18 0.78
C GLU A 84 -1.99 10.03 -0.17
N LEU A 85 -2.67 9.40 -1.13
CA LEU A 85 -3.69 10.07 -1.96
C LEU A 85 -4.87 10.58 -1.11
N SER A 86 -5.29 9.81 -0.10
CA SER A 86 -6.36 10.23 0.82
C SER A 86 -5.93 11.42 1.67
N ASN A 87 -4.61 11.56 1.93
CA ASN A 87 -3.99 12.69 2.60
C ASN A 87 -3.70 13.89 1.65
N GLY A 88 -4.08 13.79 0.38
CA GLY A 88 -3.94 14.87 -0.61
C GLY A 88 -2.57 14.97 -1.28
N ARG A 89 -1.69 13.97 -1.13
CA ARG A 89 -0.47 13.92 -1.96
C ARG A 89 -0.79 13.49 -3.39
N GLY A 90 0.04 13.92 -4.33
CA GLY A 90 -0.03 13.46 -5.73
C GLY A 90 0.32 11.98 -5.87
N LEU A 91 -0.22 11.34 -6.92
CA LEU A 91 -0.04 9.92 -7.25
C LEU A 91 1.42 9.57 -7.48
N SER A 92 2.12 10.38 -8.29
CA SER A 92 3.55 10.19 -8.58
C SER A 92 4.40 10.24 -7.31
N SER A 93 4.15 11.24 -6.45
CA SER A 93 4.84 11.39 -5.17
C SER A 93 4.56 10.22 -4.22
N ALA A 94 3.31 9.73 -4.20
CA ALA A 94 2.92 8.57 -3.41
C ALA A 94 3.55 7.25 -3.93
N MET A 95 3.75 7.13 -5.24
CA MET A 95 4.37 5.93 -5.85
C MET A 95 5.90 5.90 -5.71
N GLN A 96 6.56 7.05 -5.59
CA GLN A 96 8.01 7.19 -5.57
C GLN A 96 8.75 6.32 -4.53
N PRO A 97 8.25 6.13 -3.28
CA PRO A 97 8.90 5.27 -2.29
C PRO A 97 8.96 3.79 -2.67
N HIS A 98 8.11 3.32 -3.59
CA HIS A 98 7.96 1.90 -3.93
C HIS A 98 8.73 1.49 -5.20
N ASN A 99 10.04 1.75 -5.24
CA ASN A 99 10.87 1.55 -6.45
C ASN A 99 10.97 0.10 -6.97
N LYS A 100 10.63 -0.90 -6.15
CA LYS A 100 10.54 -2.32 -6.56
C LYS A 100 9.24 -2.65 -7.29
N VAL A 101 8.25 -1.77 -7.21
CA VAL A 101 6.93 -1.89 -7.85
C VAL A 101 6.81 -0.89 -8.99
N PHE A 102 7.09 0.38 -8.72
CA PHE A 102 7.03 1.47 -9.71
C PHE A 102 8.44 1.93 -10.05
N SER A 103 8.87 1.69 -11.30
CA SER A 103 10.19 2.14 -11.74
C SER A 103 10.27 3.67 -11.77
N PRO A 104 11.46 4.27 -11.66
CA PRO A 104 11.62 5.72 -11.76
C PRO A 104 11.03 6.32 -13.04
N LEU A 105 11.16 5.61 -14.17
CA LEU A 105 10.56 6.01 -15.44
C LEU A 105 9.02 5.99 -15.37
N PHE A 106 8.43 4.95 -14.78
CA PHE A 106 6.99 4.85 -14.60
C PHE A 106 6.46 6.03 -13.77
N VAL A 107 7.08 6.31 -12.63
CA VAL A 107 6.72 7.44 -11.76
C VAL A 107 6.86 8.78 -12.50
N SER A 108 7.91 8.94 -13.30
CA SER A 108 8.13 10.16 -14.09
C SER A 108 7.01 10.38 -15.13
N MET A 109 6.54 9.32 -15.79
CA MET A 109 5.43 9.43 -16.73
C MET A 109 4.12 9.80 -16.03
N ILE A 110 3.84 9.22 -14.86
CA ILE A 110 2.67 9.58 -14.06
C ILE A 110 2.74 11.05 -13.66
N ASN A 111 3.91 11.52 -13.20
CA ASN A 111 4.10 12.92 -12.82
C ASN A 111 3.78 13.86 -14.00
N VAL A 112 4.25 13.56 -15.21
CA VAL A 112 3.92 14.38 -16.39
C VAL A 112 2.40 14.41 -16.60
N GLY A 113 1.74 13.24 -16.59
CA GLY A 113 0.29 13.16 -16.78
C GLY A 113 -0.51 13.90 -15.70
N GLU A 114 -0.11 13.81 -14.43
CA GLU A 114 -0.77 14.55 -13.35
C GLU A 114 -0.68 16.07 -13.50
N ASN A 115 0.44 16.57 -14.02
CA ASN A 115 0.65 18.00 -14.20
C ASN A 115 0.01 18.56 -15.47
N THR A 116 -0.24 17.74 -16.48
CA THR A 116 -0.86 18.17 -17.74
C THR A 116 -2.38 18.03 -17.77
N GLY A 117 -2.93 17.19 -16.87
CA GLY A 117 -4.33 16.72 -16.96
C GLY A 117 -4.51 15.65 -18.03
#